data_AF-A0AA43RIQ0-F1
#
_entry.id   AF-A0AA43RIQ0-F1
#
_cell.length_a   1.000
_cell.length_b   1.000
_cell.length_c   1.000
_cell.angle_alpha   90.00
_cell.angle_beta   90.00
_cell.angle_gamma   90.00
#
_symmetry.space_group_name_H-M   'P 1'
#
loop_
_entity.id
_entity.type
_entity.pdbx_description
1 polymer ?
#
loop_
_entity_poly.entity_id
_entity_poly.type
_entity_poly.pdbx_seq_one_letter_code
_entity_poly.pdbx_strand_id
1 'polypeptide(L)' 'HTGKVTTDSSSAWQATIGRTTLEDYAAYVDELLATGFDQTYKRDDESFSGTNAEGIQATVRYAGANRMTVRVEAAQE' A
#
# COMPACT_ATOMS: atom_id res chain seq x y z
N HIS A 1 -0.90 -19.53 7.59
CA HIS A 1 -0.68 -18.22 8.23
C HIS A 1 -1.95 -17.42 8.27
N THR A 2 -2.27 -16.87 9.42
CA THR A 2 -3.42 -16.00 9.63
C THR A 2 -3.00 -14.56 9.29
N GLY A 3 -3.27 -14.12 8.06
CA GLY A 3 -3.25 -12.70 7.71
C GLY A 3 -4.45 -12.06 8.38
N LYS A 4 -4.23 -11.26 9.43
CA LYS A 4 -5.30 -10.59 10.16
C LYS A 4 -5.74 -9.37 9.34
N VAL A 5 -6.63 -9.56 8.37
CA VAL A 5 -7.35 -8.46 7.72
C VAL A 5 -8.31 -7.89 8.77
N THR A 6 -8.05 -6.66 9.19
CA THR A 6 -8.94 -5.89 10.05
C THR A 6 -9.14 -4.59 9.32
N THR A 7 -10.27 -4.42 8.64
CA THR A 7 -11.05 -3.16 8.55
C THR A 7 -12.32 -3.43 7.76
N ASP A 8 -13.44 -3.49 8.47
CA ASP A 8 -14.80 -3.32 7.95
C ASP A 8 -15.20 -1.87 8.29
N SER A 9 -15.01 -0.95 7.34
CA SER A 9 -15.55 0.42 7.38
C SER A 9 -15.46 1.04 5.98
N SER A 10 -16.40 0.62 5.15
CA SER A 10 -17.11 1.35 4.07
C SER A 10 -16.43 2.35 3.12
N SER A 11 -15.09 2.50 3.05
CA SER A 11 -14.37 3.21 1.95
C SER A 11 -12.85 3.00 1.89
N ALA A 12 -12.23 2.34 2.87
CA ALA A 12 -10.79 2.09 2.89
C ALA A 12 -10.47 0.64 3.28
N TRP A 13 -9.57 0.00 2.52
CA TRP A 13 -9.03 -1.32 2.81
C TRP A 13 -7.63 -1.19 3.41
N GLN A 14 -7.36 -1.95 4.47
CA GLN A 14 -6.02 -2.03 5.06
C GLN A 14 -5.66 -3.48 5.37
N ALA A 15 -4.47 -3.89 4.94
CA ALA A 15 -3.86 -5.15 5.30
C ALA A 15 -2.50 -4.93 5.98
N THR A 16 -2.25 -5.71 7.02
CA THR A 16 -0.93 -5.79 7.66
C THR A 16 -0.31 -7.15 7.32
N ILE A 17 0.83 -7.12 6.64
CA ILE A 17 1.58 -8.29 6.20
C ILE A 17 2.84 -8.39 7.07
N GLY A 18 2.97 -9.51 7.77
CA GLY A 18 4.19 -9.85 8.50
C GLY A 18 5.09 -10.76 7.67
N ARG A 19 6.41 -10.66 7.86
CA ARG A 19 7.48 -11.31 7.09
C ARG A 19 7.68 -10.77 5.68
N THR A 20 7.38 -9.49 5.49
CA THR A 20 7.72 -8.77 4.27
C THR A 20 9.15 -8.26 4.40
N THR A 21 10.05 -8.66 3.50
CA THR A 21 11.39 -8.08 3.41
C THR A 21 11.33 -6.75 2.66
N LEU A 22 12.39 -5.95 2.74
CA LEU A 22 12.48 -4.69 1.99
C LEU A 22 12.38 -4.92 0.46
N GLU A 23 12.85 -6.08 -0.01
CA GLU A 23 12.77 -6.49 -1.43
C GLU A 23 11.33 -6.74 -1.86
N ASP A 24 10.53 -7.43 -1.04
CA ASP A 24 9.12 -7.70 -1.31
C ASP A 24 8.30 -6.40 -1.32
N TYR A 25 8.62 -5.47 -0.41
CA TYR A 25 8.09 -4.10 -0.45
C TYR A 25 8.46 -3.37 -1.74
N ALA A 26 9.73 -3.41 -2.16
CA ALA A 26 10.19 -2.72 -3.36
C ALA A 26 9.53 -3.28 -4.62
N ALA A 27 9.38 -4.61 -4.72
CA ALA A 27 8.66 -5.27 -5.79
C ALA A 27 7.18 -4.84 -5.84
N TYR A 28 6.51 -4.80 -4.68
CA TYR A 28 5.11 -4.39 -4.60
C TYR A 28 4.90 -2.93 -5.01
N VAL A 29 5.83 -2.04 -4.66
CA VAL A 29 5.81 -0.64 -5.09
C VAL A 29 6.00 -0.52 -6.61
N ASP A 30 6.90 -1.32 -7.20
CA ASP A 30 7.12 -1.35 -8.65
C ASP A 30 5.88 -1.85 -9.41
N GLU A 31 5.22 -2.88 -8.89
CA GLU A 31 3.95 -3.37 -9.44
C GLU A 31 2.84 -2.31 -9.41
N LEU A 32 2.75 -1.52 -8.33
CA LEU A 32 1.81 -0.41 -8.24
C LEU A 32 2.08 0.65 -9.31
N LEU A 33 3.36 1.02 -9.50
CA LEU A 33 3.75 1.96 -10.55
C LEU A 33 3.45 1.41 -11.94
N ALA A 34 3.75 0.13 -12.20
CA ALA A 34 3.44 -0.53 -13.46
C ALA A 34 1.93 -0.65 -13.73
N THR A 35 1.12 -0.72 -12.68
CA THR A 35 -0.36 -0.77 -12.76
C THR A 35 -0.98 0.60 -13.08
N GLY A 36 -0.21 1.70 -12.96
CA GLY A 36 -0.67 3.06 -13.24
C GLY A 36 -0.92 3.92 -11.99
N PHE A 37 -0.37 3.53 -10.84
CA PHE A 37 -0.34 4.37 -9.63
C PHE A 37 0.83 5.40 -9.67
N ASP A 38 1.15 5.92 -10.87
CA ASP A 38 2.21 6.88 -11.11
C ASP A 38 1.71 8.33 -11.25
N GLN A 39 0.39 8.57 -11.28
CA GLN A 39 -0.19 9.91 -11.48
C GLN A 39 0.28 10.91 -10.41
N THR A 40 0.15 10.51 -9.15
CA THR A 40 0.67 11.27 -8.02
C THR A 40 1.23 10.26 -7.04
N TYR A 41 2.55 10.08 -7.10
CA TYR A 41 3.26 9.22 -6.18
C TYR A 41 4.21 10.02 -5.29
N LYS A 42 4.32 9.56 -4.05
CA LYS A 42 5.29 9.98 -3.06
C LYS A 42 6.00 8.72 -2.59
N ARG A 43 7.31 8.72 -2.72
CA ARG A 43 8.16 7.67 -2.20
C ARG A 43 9.08 8.28 -1.16
N ASP A 44 9.07 7.68 0.01
CA ASP A 44 9.94 7.93 1.13
C ASP A 44 10.73 6.64 1.44
N ASP A 45 11.66 6.71 2.39
CA ASP A 45 12.52 5.56 2.74
C ASP A 45 11.68 4.41 3.32
N GLU A 46 10.68 4.76 4.14
CA GLU A 46 9.84 3.80 4.87
C GLU A 46 8.36 3.83 4.46
N SER A 47 8.01 4.64 3.46
CA SER A 47 6.62 4.75 3.01
C SER A 47 6.48 5.12 1.54
N PHE A 48 5.42 4.64 0.92
CA PHE A 48 5.05 4.91 -0.46
C PHE A 48 3.57 5.26 -0.51
N SER A 49 3.19 6.23 -1.33
CA SER A 49 1.81 6.62 -1.58
C SER A 49 1.68 6.89 -3.07
N GLY A 50 0.87 6.14 -3.79
CA GLY A 50 0.60 6.32 -5.21
C GLY A 50 -0.89 6.55 -5.43
N THR A 51 -1.23 7.26 -6.50
CA THR A 51 -2.61 7.50 -6.91
C THR A 51 -2.77 7.08 -8.36
N ASN A 52 -3.87 6.40 -8.70
CA ASN A 52 -4.18 6.04 -10.08
C ASN A 52 -5.10 7.07 -10.75
N ALA A 53 -5.33 6.89 -12.05
CA ALA A 53 -6.22 7.76 -12.84
C ALA A 53 -7.70 7.69 -12.40
N GLU A 54 -8.10 6.65 -11.67
CA GLU A 54 -9.45 6.49 -11.12
C GLU A 54 -9.63 7.24 -9.79
N GLY A 55 -8.60 7.91 -9.27
CA GLY A 55 -8.65 8.59 -7.97
C GLY A 55 -8.48 7.65 -6.76
N ILE A 56 -8.03 6.42 -6.99
CA ILE A 56 -7.71 5.47 -5.93
C ILE A 56 -6.30 5.75 -5.41
N GLN A 57 -6.15 5.90 -4.11
CA GLN A 57 -4.88 6.09 -3.43
C GLN A 57 -4.41 4.79 -2.78
N ALA A 58 -3.27 4.27 -3.23
CA ALA A 58 -2.57 3.16 -2.61
C ALA A 58 -1.42 3.69 -1.73
N THR A 59 -1.46 3.39 -0.45
CA THR A 59 -0.43 3.76 0.53
C THR A 59 0.19 2.52 1.14
N VAL A 60 1.49 2.34 0.97
CA VAL A 60 2.26 1.25 1.54
C VAL A 60 3.22 1.83 2.57
N ARG A 61 3.25 1.28 3.77
CA ARG A 61 4.15 1.72 4.83
C ARG A 61 4.91 0.53 5.39
N TYR A 62 6.22 0.65 5.46
CA TYR A 62 7.07 -0.30 6.14
C TYR A 62 7.22 0.13 7.61
N ALA A 63 6.71 -0.68 8.53
CA ALA A 63 6.72 -0.37 9.96
C ALA A 63 7.99 -0.86 10.67
N GLY A 64 8.98 -1.38 9.92
CA GLY A 64 10.12 -2.08 10.48
C GLY A 64 9.78 -3.50 10.96
N ALA A 65 10.79 -4.24 11.43
CA ALA A 65 10.64 -5.62 11.94
C ALA A 65 9.99 -6.62 10.96
N ASN A 66 10.23 -6.46 9.65
CA ASN A 66 9.63 -7.26 8.57
C ASN A 66 8.09 -7.16 8.53
N ARG A 67 7.54 -5.99 8.84
CA ARG A 67 6.10 -5.73 8.80
C ARG A 67 5.80 -4.61 7.81
N MET A 68 4.97 -4.93 6.83
CA MET A 68 4.43 -3.99 5.86
C MET A 68 2.94 -3.79 6.12
N THR A 69 2.48 -2.56 5.99
CA THR A 69 1.06 -2.22 6.00
C THR A 69 0.71 -1.65 4.65
N VAL A 70 -0.23 -2.29 3.96
CA VAL A 70 -0.80 -1.80 2.71
C VAL A 70 -2.17 -1.23 3.02
N ARG A 71 -2.45 -0.05 2.50
CA ARG A 71 -3.72 0.65 2.65
C ARG A 71 -4.14 1.13 1.29
N VAL A 72 -5.38 0.88 0.91
CA VAL A 72 -5.96 1.35 -0.35
C VAL A 72 -7.24 2.07 -0.01
N GLU A 73 -7.32 3.34 -0.39
CA GLU A 73 -8.44 4.22 -0.11
C GLU A 73 -8.95 4.74 -1.45
N ALA A 74 -10.22 4.54 -1.74
CA ALA A 74 -10.85 5.24 -2.86
C ALA A 74 -11.06 6.70 -2.41
N ALA A 75 -10.71 7.68 -3.25
CA ALA A 75 -11.15 9.04 -3.00
C ALA A 75 -12.69 9.03 -2.96
N GLN A 76 -13.26 9.27 -1.77
CA GLN A 76 -14.70 9.44 -1.65
C GLN A 76 -15.06 10.72 -2.42
N GLU A 77 -15.83 10.57 -3.52
CA GLU A 77 -16.51 11.68 -4.20
C GLU A 77 -17.42 12.46 -3.26
#